data_AF-A0A141FD39-F1
#
_entry.id   AF-A0A141FD39-F1
#
_cell.length_a   1.000
_cell.length_b   1.000
_cell.length_c   1.000
_cell.angle_alpha   90.00
_cell.angle_beta   90.00
_cell.angle_gamma   90.00
#
_symmetry.space_group_name_H-M   'P 1'
#
loop_
_entity.id
_entity.type
_entity.pdbx_description
1 polymer ?
#
loop_
_entity_poly.entity_id
_entity_poly.type
_entity_poly.pdbx_seq_one_letter_code
_entity_poly.pdbx_strand_id
1 'polypeptide(L)' 'FINSYFNLYYSIYCTQIQDHDILCELFDCIARINSTLLDMCVDIWLYISNWLLKFRMVEDEVGSSTMP' A
#
# COMPACT_ATOMS: atom_id res chain seq x y z
N PHE A 1 7.90 28.27 -17.23
CA PHE A 1 7.66 28.50 -15.79
C PHE A 1 7.37 27.19 -15.07
N ILE A 2 6.22 26.55 -15.29
CA ILE A 2 5.81 25.36 -14.51
C ILE A 2 6.79 24.18 -14.67
N ASN A 3 7.04 23.71 -15.89
CA ASN A 3 8.00 22.63 -16.13
C ASN A 3 9.44 23.03 -15.73
N SER A 4 9.87 24.24 -16.11
CA SER A 4 11.24 24.72 -15.87
C SER A 4 11.63 24.93 -14.40
N TYR A 5 10.69 25.31 -13.53
CA TYR A 5 10.97 25.58 -12.12
C TYR A 5 10.47 24.48 -11.18
N PHE A 6 9.39 23.78 -11.53
CA PHE A 6 8.73 22.81 -10.65
C PHE A 6 8.76 21.38 -11.19
N ASN A 7 9.24 21.16 -12.42
CA ASN A 7 9.29 19.85 -13.06
C ASN A 7 7.92 19.16 -13.13
N LEU A 8 6.86 19.95 -13.34
CA LEU A 8 5.49 19.49 -13.50
C LEU A 8 5.01 19.70 -14.94
N TYR A 9 4.12 18.82 -15.38
CA TYR A 9 3.40 18.96 -16.64
C TYR A 9 2.17 19.84 -16.44
N TYR A 10 1.99 20.79 -17.37
CA TYR A 10 0.86 21.71 -17.33
C TYR A 10 -0.36 21.11 -18.05
N SER A 11 -1.52 21.10 -17.39
CA SER A 11 -2.78 20.77 -18.06
C SER A 11 -3.31 22.00 -18.80
N ILE A 12 -3.44 21.87 -20.12
CA ILE A 12 -3.88 22.96 -21.00
C ILE A 12 -5.40 23.19 -20.88
N TYR A 13 -6.14 22.11 -20.57
CA TYR A 13 -7.59 22.10 -20.54
C TYR A 13 -8.07 21.84 -19.11
N CYS A 14 -8.13 22.89 -18.31
CA CYS A 14 -8.70 22.86 -16.97
C CYS A 14 -9.66 24.03 -16.78
N THR A 15 -10.49 23.95 -15.74
CA THR A 15 -11.29 25.10 -15.30
C THR A 15 -10.44 25.97 -14.37
N GLN A 16 -11.06 26.65 -13.39
CA GLN A 16 -10.31 27.34 -12.33
C GLN A 16 -9.45 26.36 -11.51
N ILE A 17 -9.88 25.11 -11.39
CA ILE A 17 -9.16 24.03 -10.72
C ILE A 17 -8.65 22.99 -11.74
N GLN A 18 -7.65 22.23 -11.33
CA GLN A 18 -7.18 21.06 -12.07
C GLN A 18 -8.27 19.98 -12.14
N ASP A 19 -8.27 19.17 -13.20
CA ASP A 19 -9.17 18.03 -13.42
C ASP A 19 -9.01 16.89 -12.39
N HIS A 20 -7.84 16.79 -11.75
CA HIS A 20 -7.47 15.79 -10.75
C HIS A 20 -7.44 14.34 -11.26
N ASP A 21 -7.62 14.11 -12.56
CA ASP A 21 -7.62 12.75 -13.15
C ASP A 21 -6.32 11.98 -12.87
N ILE A 22 -5.16 12.65 -12.95
CA ILE A 22 -3.87 12.04 -12.64
C ILE A 22 -3.80 11.55 -11.19
N LEU A 23 -4.41 12.28 -10.25
CA LEU A 23 -4.45 11.85 -8.84
C LEU A 23 -5.37 10.66 -8.66
N CYS A 24 -6.53 10.66 -9.34
CA CYS A 24 -7.43 9.51 -9.36
C CYS A 24 -6.75 8.26 -9.91
N GLU A 25 -6.09 8.36 -11.07
CA GLU A 25 -5.35 7.25 -11.68
C GLU A 25 -4.22 6.72 -10.77
N LEU A 26 -3.50 7.62 -10.10
CA LEU A 26 -2.46 7.27 -9.15
C LEU A 26 -3.04 6.51 -7.94
N PHE A 27 -4.11 7.04 -7.35
CA PHE A 27 -4.74 6.40 -6.18
C PHE A 27 -5.42 5.08 -6.54
N ASP A 28 -5.99 4.94 -7.72
CA ASP A 28 -6.53 3.67 -8.21
C ASP A 28 -5.42 2.63 -8.39
N CYS A 29 -4.25 3.02 -8.90
CA CYS A 29 -3.09 2.14 -8.97
C CYS A 29 -2.63 1.69 -7.57
N ILE A 30 -2.53 2.61 -6.62
CA ILE A 30 -2.14 2.31 -5.24
C ILE A 30 -3.17 1.40 -4.58
N ALA A 31 -4.46 1.66 -4.77
CA ALA A 31 -5.55 0.84 -4.23
C ALA A 31 -5.46 -0.60 -4.74
N ARG A 32 -5.21 -0.81 -6.04
CA ARG A 32 -5.01 -2.16 -6.60
C ARG A 32 -3.81 -2.88 -6.01
N ILE A 33 -2.68 -2.19 -5.86
CA ILE A 33 -1.47 -2.74 -5.22
C ILE A 33 -1.79 -3.16 -3.79
N ASN A 34 -2.48 -2.30 -3.02
CA ASN A 34 -2.85 -2.58 -1.65
C ASN A 34 -3.80 -3.79 -1.55
N SER A 35 -4.76 -3.92 -2.47
CA SER A 35 -5.64 -5.09 -2.51
C SER A 35 -4.86 -6.39 -2.75
N THR A 36 -3.89 -6.40 -3.67
CA THR A 36 -3.03 -7.56 -3.90
C THR A 36 -2.16 -7.89 -2.69
N LEU A 37 -1.59 -6.87 -2.02
CA LEU A 37 -0.80 -7.08 -0.80
C LEU A 37 -1.67 -7.57 0.36
N LEU A 38 -2.91 -7.07 0.48
CA LEU A 38 -3.84 -7.50 1.48
C LEU A 38 -4.21 -8.98 1.29
N ASP A 39 -4.49 -9.39 0.06
CA ASP A 39 -4.75 -10.79 -0.30
C ASP A 39 -3.58 -11.69 0.12
N MET A 40 -2.35 -11.29 -0.22
CA MET A 40 -1.13 -11.99 0.20
C MET A 40 -1.00 -12.07 1.74
N CYS A 41 -1.28 -10.99 2.46
CA CYS A 41 -1.24 -10.97 3.93
C CYS A 41 -2.27 -11.93 4.53
N VAL A 42 -3.48 -11.99 3.97
CA VAL A 42 -4.53 -12.92 4.39
C VAL A 42 -4.11 -14.36 4.15
N ASP A 43 -3.53 -14.67 2.98
CA ASP A 43 -3.03 -16.01 2.66
C ASP A 43 -1.91 -16.45 3.61
N ILE A 44 -0.93 -15.58 3.86
CA ILE A 44 0.15 -15.86 4.81
C ILE A 44 -0.42 -16.15 6.20
N TRP A 45 -1.38 -15.34 6.66
CA TRP A 45 -2.05 -15.56 7.94
C TRP A 45 -2.80 -16.90 8.01
N LEU A 46 -3.49 -17.28 6.93
CA LEU A 46 -4.16 -18.58 6.82
C LEU A 46 -3.15 -19.74 6.83
N TYR A 47 -2.03 -19.61 6.14
CA TYR A 47 -0.98 -20.63 6.13
C TYR A 47 -0.32 -20.81 7.49
N ILE A 48 -0.10 -19.74 8.26
CA ILE A 48 0.36 -19.82 9.64
C ILE A 48 -0.69 -20.52 10.52
N SER A 49 -1.96 -20.15 10.38
CA SER A 49 -3.07 -20.74 11.14
C SER A 49 -3.27 -22.23 10.85
N ASN A 50 -2.98 -22.65 9.60
CA ASN A 50 -3.02 -24.04 9.16
C ASN A 50 -1.71 -24.81 9.41
N TRP A 51 -0.75 -24.24 10.16
CA TRP A 51 0.54 -24.86 10.47
C TRP A 51 1.41 -25.22 9.26
N LEU A 52 1.16 -24.61 8.10
CA LEU A 52 1.97 -24.77 6.90
C LEU A 52 3.26 -23.92 6.97
N LEU A 53 3.15 -22.75 7.61
CA LEU A 53 4.26 -21.84 7.87
C LEU A 53 4.40 -21.60 9.38
N LYS A 54 5.64 -21.38 9.86
CA LYS A 54 5.93 -21.07 11.26
C LYS A 54 6.88 -19.89 11.36
N PHE A 55 6.66 -19.00 12.33
CA PHE A 55 7.57 -17.90 12.61
C PHE A 55 8.90 -18.39 13.20
N ARG A 56 9.96 -17.64 12.90
CA ARG A 56 11.22 -17.74 13.64
C ARG A 56 11.02 -17.04 14.99
N MET A 57 11.26 -17.74 16.09
CA MET A 57 11.24 -17.15 17.43
C MET A 57 12.55 -16.41 17.68
N VAL A 58 12.46 -15.21 18.25
CA VAL A 58 13.59 -14.43 18.79
C VAL A 58 13.42 -14.39 20.31
N GLU A 59 14.49 -14.63 21.06
CA GLU A 59 14.43 -14.89 22.52
C GLU A 59 13.79 -13.76 23.34
N ASP A 60 13.89 -12.51 22.88
CA ASP A 60 13.38 -11.33 23.58
C ASP A 60 11.98 -10.86 23.08
N GLU A 61 11.36 -11.57 22.15
CA GLU A 61 10.04 -11.20 21.61
C GLU A 61 8.90 -11.89 22.35
N VAL A 62 7.95 -11.11 22.85
CA VAL A 62 6.75 -11.59 23.55
C VAL A 62 5.56 -11.59 22.60
N GLY A 63 5.01 -12.77 22.30
CA GLY A 63 3.84 -12.92 21.43
C GLY A 63 2.51 -12.53 22.07
N SER A 64 2.34 -12.83 23.36
CA SER A 64 1.14 -12.49 24.14
C SER A 64 1.53 -12.10 25.57
N SER A 65 0.85 -11.12 26.13
CA SER A 65 1.12 -10.65 27.50
C SER A 65 0.66 -11.62 28.58
N THR A 66 -0.22 -12.58 28.25
CA THR A 66 -0.82 -13.52 29.21
C THR A 66 -0.68 -14.98 28.82
N MET A 67 -0.37 -15.27 27.55
CA MET A 67 -0.16 -16.64 27.07
C MET A 67 1.35 -16.85 26.89
N PRO A 68 1.97 -17.78 27.64
CA PRO A 68 3.38 -18.10 27.49
C PRO A 68 3.69 -18.78 26.15
#